data_AF-F4MV84-F1
#
_entry.id   AF-F4MV84-F1
#
_cell.length_a   1.000
_cell.length_b   1.000
_cell.length_c   1.000
_cell.angle_alpha   90.00
_cell.angle_beta   90.00
_cell.angle_gamma   90.00
#
_symmetry.space_group_name_H-M   'P 1'
#
loop_
_entity.id
_entity.type
_entity.pdbx_description
1 polymer ?
#
loop_
_entity_poly.entity_id
_entity_poly.type
_entity_poly.pdbx_seq_one_letter_code
_entity_poly.pdbx_strand_id
1 'polypeptide(L)' 'PGDEIVFVGVTSAHRSMAFESAEFIMDYLKTRAPFWKREATTDGERWVESRDSDHAAAKRW' A
#
# COMPACT_ATOMS: atom_id res chain seq x y z
N PRO A 1 0.36 -2.79 -17.65
CA PRO A 1 -0.67 -2.38 -16.66
C PRO A 1 -1.60 -3.57 -16.38
N GLY A 2 -1.96 -3.82 -15.11
CA GLY A 2 -2.85 -4.91 -14.73
C GLY A 2 -2.19 -6.09 -14.03
N ASP A 3 -0.87 -6.09 -13.87
CA ASP A 3 -0.16 -7.14 -13.14
C ASP A 3 -0.41 -7.00 -11.62
N GLU A 4 -0.53 -8.13 -10.94
CA GLU A 4 -0.63 -8.19 -9.49
C GLU A 4 0.70 -7.74 -8.84
N ILE A 5 0.65 -6.74 -7.97
CA ILE A 5 1.85 -6.14 -7.35
C ILE A 5 2.05 -6.66 -5.92
N VAL A 6 0.95 -6.90 -5.19
CA VAL A 6 0.99 -7.29 -3.77
C VAL A 6 -0.25 -8.09 -3.41
N PHE A 7 -0.07 -9.11 -2.56
CA PHE A 7 -1.14 -9.90 -1.96
C PHE A 7 -0.99 -9.89 -0.43
N VAL A 8 -2.10 -9.69 0.28
CA VAL A 8 -2.17 -9.75 1.75
C VAL A 8 -3.29 -10.71 2.14
N GLY A 9 -2.97 -11.71 2.96
CA GLY A 9 -3.92 -12.69 3.49
C GLY A 9 -3.99 -12.63 5.01
N VAL A 10 -5.20 -12.58 5.57
CA VAL A 10 -5.45 -12.54 7.02
C VAL A 10 -6.58 -13.51 7.38
N THR A 11 -6.48 -14.16 8.53
CA THR A 11 -7.54 -15.00 9.09
C THR A 11 -7.87 -14.56 10.52
N SER A 12 -9.14 -14.65 10.90
CA SER A 12 -9.59 -14.39 12.27
C SER A 12 -10.93 -15.10 12.54
N ALA A 13 -11.22 -15.35 13.82
CA ALA A 13 -12.49 -15.92 14.26
C ALA A 13 -13.69 -14.99 13.98
N HIS A 14 -13.45 -13.68 13.97
CA HIS A 14 -14.47 -12.67 13.68
C HIS A 14 -14.07 -11.85 12.47
N ARG A 15 -15.01 -11.66 11.54
CA ARG A 15 -14.75 -10.98 10.26
C ARG A 15 -14.22 -9.56 10.42
N SER A 16 -14.69 -8.79 11.42
CA SER A 16 -14.24 -7.42 11.67
C SER A 16 -12.73 -7.36 11.87
N MET A 17 -12.21 -8.26 12.70
CA MET A 17 -10.78 -8.35 13.00
C MET A 17 -9.95 -8.71 11.77
N ALA A 18 -10.46 -9.59 10.89
CA ALA A 18 -9.77 -9.92 9.65
C ALA A 18 -9.69 -8.73 8.70
N PHE A 19 -10.78 -7.95 8.57
CA PHE A 19 -10.80 -6.75 7.74
C PHE A 19 -9.89 -5.64 8.30
N GLU A 20 -10.02 -5.33 9.59
CA GLU A 20 -9.19 -4.29 10.24
C GLU A 20 -7.70 -4.62 10.14
N SER A 21 -7.32 -5.88 10.34
CA SER A 21 -5.92 -6.31 10.24
C SER A 21 -5.39 -6.25 8.80
N ALA A 22 -6.20 -6.65 7.81
CA ALA A 22 -5.80 -6.56 6.40
C ALA A 22 -5.61 -5.09 5.98
N GLU A 23 -6.47 -4.21 6.47
CA GLU A 23 -6.39 -2.77 6.23
C GLU A 23 -5.15 -2.15 6.88
N PHE A 24 -4.87 -2.48 8.14
CA PHE A 24 -3.65 -2.07 8.83
C PHE A 24 -2.38 -2.44 8.08
N ILE A 25 -2.29 -3.71 7.63
CA ILE A 25 -1.10 -4.20 6.90
C ILE A 25 -0.88 -3.41 5.62
N MET A 26 -1.94 -3.10 4.87
CA MET A 26 -1.83 -2.33 3.63
C MET A 26 -1.38 -0.89 3.88
N ASP A 27 -1.90 -0.21 4.90
CA ASP A 27 -1.49 1.16 5.24
C ASP A 27 -0.04 1.22 5.72
N TYR A 28 0.35 0.24 6.55
CA TYR A 28 1.72 0.16 7.06
C TYR A 28 2.71 -0.15 5.93
N LEU A 29 2.36 -1.07 5.03
CA LEU A 29 3.19 -1.43 3.88
C LEU A 29 3.42 -0.23 2.97
N LYS A 30 2.36 0.52 2.63
CA LYS A 30 2.47 1.68 1.74
C LYS A 30 3.29 2.84 2.31
N THR A 31 3.42 2.93 3.63
CA THR A 31 4.12 4.05 4.28
C THR A 31 5.52 3.72 4.75
N ARG A 32 5.78 2.47 5.14
CA ARG A 32 7.05 2.08 5.79
C ARG A 32 7.90 1.14 4.96
N ALA A 33 7.33 0.43 3.98
CA ALA A 33 8.13 -0.44 3.14
C ALA A 33 8.93 0.40 2.13
N PRO A 34 10.26 0.20 2.02
CA PRO A 34 11.11 1.00 1.13
C PRO A 34 10.93 0.53 -0.33
N PHE A 35 9.86 0.98 -0.97
CA PHE A 35 9.60 0.77 -2.39
C PHE A 35 9.59 2.10 -3.14
N TRP A 36 10.16 2.10 -4.34
CA TRP A 36 10.11 3.24 -5.25
C TRP A 36 9.53 2.76 -6.58
N LYS A 37 8.49 3.44 -7.06
CA LYS A 37 7.89 3.16 -8.36
C LYS A 37 8.50 4.08 -9.40
N ARG A 38 9.15 3.52 -10.40
CA ARG A 38 9.63 4.25 -11.59
C ARG A 38 8.66 4.02 -12.75
N GLU A 39 8.18 5.11 -13.33
CA GLU A 39 7.31 5.07 -14.51
C GLU A 39 8.09 5.52 -15.74
N ALA A 40 8.02 4.75 -16.82
CA ALA A 40 8.48 5.17 -18.14
C ALA A 40 7.33 5.91 -18.85
N THR A 41 7.57 7.17 -19.21
CA THR A 41 6.65 7.98 -20.02
C THR A 41 7.28 8.29 -21.38
N THR A 42 6.51 8.87 -22.29
CA THR A 42 7.01 9.31 -23.62
C THR A 42 8.11 10.37 -23.50
N ASP A 43 8.15 11.10 -22.40
CA ASP A 43 9.08 12.21 -22.15
C ASP A 43 10.29 11.79 -21.30
N GLY A 44 10.36 10.52 -20.87
CA GLY A 44 11.47 9.96 -20.10
C GLY A 44 11.06 9.11 -18.89
N GLU A 45 12.02 8.80 -18.02
CA GLU A 45 11.76 8.10 -16.77
C GLU A 45 11.44 9.08 -15.64
N ARG A 46 10.41 8.81 -14.85
CA ARG A 46 10.10 9.57 -13.63
C ARG A 46 9.91 8.65 -12.43
N TRP A 47 10.32 9.12 -11.26
CA TRP A 47 10.01 8.49 -9.98
C TRP A 47 8.66 9.00 -9.47
N VAL A 48 7.82 8.09 -9.00
CA VAL A 48 6.52 8.42 -8.41
C VAL A 48 6.72 8.72 -6.92
N GLU A 49 6.27 9.88 -6.48
CA GLU A 49 6.31 10.28 -5.08
C GLU A 49 5.24 9.56 -4.24
N SER A 50 5.58 9.32 -2.97
CA SER A 50 4.64 8.83 -1.97
C SER A 50 3.52 9.85 -1.75
N ARG A 51 2.29 9.39 -1.49
CA ARG A 51 1.13 10.28 -1.33
C ARG A 51 0.91 10.63 0.14
N ASP A 52 0.59 11.89 0.43
CA ASP A 52 0.25 12.35 1.79
C ASP A 52 -0.95 11.59 2.39
N SER A 53 -1.87 11.12 1.55
CA SER A 53 -3.00 10.29 1.96
C SER A 53 -2.58 8.97 2.60
N ASP A 54 -1.48 8.37 2.14
CA ASP A 54 -0.97 7.12 2.71
C ASP A 54 -0.42 7.37 4.12
N HIS A 55 0.28 8.50 4.32
CA HIS A 55 0.75 8.91 5.65
C HIS A 55 -0.41 9.22 6.62
N ALA A 56 -1.49 9.83 6.15
CA ALA A 56 -2.68 10.08 6.96
C ALA A 56 -3.38 8.76 7.35
N ALA A 57 -3.51 7.82 6.40
CA ALA A 57 -4.08 6.51 6.66
C ALA A 57 -3.26 5.73 7.70
N ALA A 58 -1.93 5.76 7.65
CA ALA A 58 -1.09 5.10 8.65
C ALA A 58 -1.20 5.71 10.06
N LYS A 59 -1.57 7.00 10.20
CA LYS A 59 -1.73 7.67 11.50
C LYS A 59 -3.04 7.32 12.22
N ARG A 60 -4.00 6.69 11.54
CA ARG A 60 -5.28 6.29 12.15
C ARG A 60 -5.16 5.05 13.04
N TRP A 61 -4.02 4.37 12.95
CA TRP A 61 -3.63 3.22 13.75
C TRP A 61 -2.66 3.66 14.84
#